data_AF-A0AAD7IBY4-F1
#
_entry.id   AF-A0AAD7IBY4-F1
#
_cell.length_a   1.000
_cell.length_b   1.000
_cell.length_c   1.000
_cell.angle_alpha   90.00
_cell.angle_beta   90.00
_cell.angle_gamma   90.00
#
_symmetry.space_group_name_H-M   'P 1'
#
loop_
_entity.id
_entity.type
_entity.pdbx_description
1 polymer ?
#
loop_
_entity_poly.entity_id
_entity_poly.type
_entity_poly.pdbx_seq_one_letter_code
_entity_poly.pdbx_strand_id
1 'polypeptide(L)'
;FPWAQLTHIDIGDCSPNDCLQILEQASTAIACSFEIRRDSSLQHSPLITHSQLEVLKIYAYVHLRPLWSRLTCPALISLSIESSRRQGLAGLLQFFTRSGETIENVKLIDCGLSDNQFMSCLRDLPLLRRLDVS
;
A
#
# COMPACT_ATOMS: atom_id res chain seq x y z
N PHE A 1 22.25 2.00 -11.92
CA PHE A 1 20.86 1.51 -12.14
C PHE A 1 19.92 2.71 -12.12
N PRO A 2 19.11 2.93 -13.17
CA PRO A 2 18.27 4.13 -13.30
C PRO A 2 17.20 4.25 -12.21
N TRP A 3 16.73 3.13 -11.65
CA TRP A 3 15.71 3.09 -10.59
C TRP A 3 16.06 3.87 -9.33
N ALA A 4 17.32 3.88 -8.92
CA ALA A 4 17.77 4.54 -7.69
C ALA A 4 17.72 6.08 -7.77
N GLN A 5 17.39 6.66 -8.93
CA GLN A 5 17.22 8.10 -9.12
C GLN A 5 15.75 8.50 -9.25
N LEU A 6 14.83 7.54 -9.32
CA LEU A 6 13.42 7.81 -9.53
C LEU A 6 12.76 8.15 -8.20
N THR A 7 12.22 9.37 -8.11
CA THR A 7 11.47 9.84 -6.95
C THR A 7 9.96 9.65 -7.10
N HIS A 8 9.48 9.52 -8.33
CA HIS A 8 8.07 9.35 -8.67
C HIS A 8 7.91 8.20 -9.64
N ILE A 9 7.04 7.26 -9.31
CA ILE A 9 6.84 6.04 -10.09
C ILE A 9 5.34 5.87 -10.32
N ASP A 10 4.96 5.65 -11.58
CA ASP A 10 3.61 5.31 -11.98
C ASP A 10 3.68 4.08 -12.90
N ILE A 11 3.09 2.98 -12.47
CA ILE A 11 3.21 1.69 -13.13
C ILE A 11 1.82 1.08 -13.29
N GLY A 12 1.43 0.89 -14.55
CA GLY A 12 0.23 0.18 -14.95
C GLY A 12 0.43 -1.34 -15.00
N ASP A 13 -0.67 -2.08 -14.94
CA ASP A 13 -0.75 -3.53 -15.22
C ASP A 13 0.36 -4.38 -14.57
N CYS A 14 0.50 -4.26 -13.25
CA CYS A 14 1.53 -4.97 -12.47
C CYS A 14 0.93 -6.03 -11.54
N SER A 15 1.80 -6.90 -11.02
CA SER A 15 1.48 -7.83 -9.94
C SER A 15 1.91 -7.28 -8.58
N PRO A 16 1.37 -7.80 -7.44
CA PRO A 16 1.88 -7.46 -6.12
C PRO A 16 3.39 -7.68 -5.96
N ASN A 17 3.93 -8.74 -6.58
CA ASN A 17 5.38 -9.02 -6.54
C ASN A 17 6.18 -7.99 -7.35
N ASP A 18 5.66 -7.57 -8.50
CA ASP A 18 6.30 -6.52 -9.32
C ASP A 18 6.39 -5.23 -8.51
N CYS A 19 5.32 -4.86 -7.79
CA CYS A 19 5.32 -3.69 -6.90
C CYS A 19 6.42 -3.78 -5.85
N LEU A 20 6.54 -4.93 -5.17
CA LEU A 20 7.58 -5.14 -4.15
C LEU A 20 8.99 -5.02 -4.75
N GLN A 21 9.23 -5.62 -5.91
CA GLN A 21 10.53 -5.54 -6.59
C GLN A 21 10.87 -4.11 -7.03
N ILE A 22 9.88 -3.37 -7.52
CA ILE A 22 10.06 -1.96 -7.92
C ILE A 22 10.38 -1.12 -6.68
N LEU A 23 9.64 -1.31 -5.58
CA LEU A 23 9.88 -0.59 -4.33
C LEU A 23 11.25 -0.93 -3.72
N GLU A 24 11.72 -2.17 -3.85
CA GLU A 24 13.07 -2.57 -3.43
C GLU A 24 14.17 -1.87 -4.25
N GLN A 25 13.97 -1.75 -5.57
CA GLN A 25 14.96 -1.16 -6.48
C GLN A 25 14.96 0.37 -6.48
N ALA A 26 13.79 0.98 -6.27
CA ALA A 26 13.61 2.43 -6.27
C ALA A 26 13.60 2.99 -4.85
N SER A 27 14.71 2.80 -4.14
CA SER A 27 14.85 3.19 -2.73
C SER A 27 14.72 4.69 -2.46
N THR A 28 14.83 5.54 -3.50
CA THR A 28 14.67 7.00 -3.44
C THR A 28 13.27 7.48 -3.84
N ALA A 29 12.36 6.56 -4.15
CA ALA A 29 10.99 6.90 -4.49
C ALA A 29 10.24 7.50 -3.29
N ILE A 30 9.67 8.67 -3.49
CA ILE A 30 8.87 9.41 -2.51
C ILE A 30 7.37 9.18 -2.79
N ALA A 31 7.01 9.03 -4.06
CA ALA A 31 5.63 8.79 -4.48
C ALA A 31 5.54 7.64 -5.49
N CYS A 32 4.65 6.68 -5.20
CA CYS A 32 4.38 5.54 -6.08
C CYS A 32 2.89 5.39 -6.34
N SER A 33 2.57 5.09 -7.60
CA SER A 33 1.23 4.74 -8.09
C SER A 33 1.32 3.39 -8.80
N PHE A 34 0.49 2.43 -8.38
CA PHE A 34 0.45 1.09 -8.95
C PHE A 34 -0.96 0.71 -9.36
N GLU A 35 -1.10 0.25 -10.60
CA GLU A 35 -2.29 -0.44 -11.07
C GLU A 35 -2.05 -1.95 -11.04
N ILE A 36 -2.66 -2.64 -10.07
CA ILE A 36 -2.42 -4.05 -9.79
C ILE A 36 -3.56 -4.88 -10.38
N ARG A 37 -3.30 -5.48 -11.55
CA ARG A 37 -4.27 -6.27 -12.34
C ARG A 37 -3.94 -7.76 -12.38
N ARG A 38 -2.68 -8.13 -12.12
CA ARG A 38 -2.20 -9.50 -12.23
C ARG A 38 -2.07 -10.12 -10.84
N ASP A 39 -2.69 -11.28 -10.65
CA ASP A 39 -2.44 -12.07 -9.44
C ASP A 39 -1.01 -12.59 -9.45
N SER A 40 -0.44 -12.73 -8.26
CA SER A 40 0.86 -13.37 -8.07
C SER A 40 0.70 -14.53 -7.09
N SER A 41 1.27 -15.69 -7.40
CA SER A 41 1.45 -16.71 -6.38
C SER A 41 2.34 -16.17 -5.25
N LEU A 42 2.06 -16.57 -4.00
CA LEU A 42 2.87 -16.24 -2.84
C LEU A 42 4.25 -16.90 -2.99
N GLN A 43 5.12 -16.31 -3.80
CA GLN A 43 6.52 -16.65 -3.83
C GLN A 43 7.19 -16.05 -2.57
N HIS A 44 8.31 -16.62 -2.17
CA HIS A 44 9.09 -16.23 -0.98
C HIS A 44 9.76 -14.85 -1.14
N SER A 45 8.98 -13.81 -1.45
CA SER A 45 9.48 -12.45 -1.52
C SER A 45 9.90 -12.00 -0.12
N PRO A 46 11.07 -11.37 0.03
CA PRO A 46 11.51 -10.83 1.32
C PRO A 46 10.54 -9.76 1.83
N LEU A 47 10.63 -9.47 3.13
CA LEU A 47 9.97 -8.30 3.70
C LEU A 47 10.71 -7.06 3.17
N ILE A 48 9.98 -6.16 2.52
CA ILE A 48 10.50 -4.91 1.97
C ILE A 48 10.17 -3.78 2.91
N THR A 49 11.20 -3.03 3.31
CA THR A 49 11.05 -1.75 4.03
C THR A 49 11.45 -0.62 3.09
N HIS A 50 10.52 0.29 2.80
CA HIS A 50 10.77 1.47 1.98
C HIS A 50 10.71 2.73 2.85
N SER A 51 11.89 3.24 3.23
CA SER A 51 12.03 4.28 4.26
C SER A 51 11.77 5.70 3.79
N GLN A 52 11.60 5.95 2.48
CA GLN A 52 11.41 7.30 1.92
C GLN A 52 10.04 7.50 1.26
N LEU A 53 9.26 6.42 1.10
CA LEU A 53 7.96 6.51 0.44
C LEU A 53 6.96 7.25 1.32
N GLU A 54 6.55 8.43 0.89
CA GLU A 54 5.57 9.29 1.56
C GLU A 54 4.16 9.12 0.98
N VAL A 55 4.05 8.78 -0.31
CA VAL A 55 2.76 8.65 -1.00
C VAL A 55 2.67 7.30 -1.71
N LEU A 56 1.63 6.53 -1.39
CA LEU A 56 1.32 5.26 -2.05
C LEU A 56 -0.12 5.28 -2.55
N LYS A 57 -0.28 5.13 -3.86
CA LYS A 57 -1.58 4.97 -4.54
C LYS A 57 -1.67 3.60 -5.17
N ILE A 58 -2.77 2.91 -4.94
CA ILE A 58 -3.01 1.58 -5.50
C ILE A 58 -4.40 1.51 -6.10
N TYR A 59 -4.46 1.08 -7.36
CA TYR A 59 -5.67 0.68 -8.07
C TYR A 59 -5.65 -0.84 -8.19
N ALA A 60 -6.48 -1.53 -7.42
CA ALA A 60 -6.41 -2.98 -7.25
C ALA A 60 -7.61 -3.70 -7.84
N TYR A 61 -7.34 -4.56 -8.83
CA TYR A 61 -8.32 -5.47 -9.43
C TYR A 61 -8.18 -6.91 -8.89
N VAL A 62 -7.18 -7.13 -8.05
CA VAL A 62 -6.85 -8.41 -7.39
C VAL A 62 -6.71 -8.23 -5.87
N HIS A 63 -6.48 -9.32 -5.14
CA HIS A 63 -6.28 -9.25 -3.69
C HIS A 63 -4.88 -8.75 -3.34
N LEU A 64 -4.82 -7.74 -2.48
CA LEU A 64 -3.55 -7.10 -2.08
C LEU A 64 -2.86 -7.75 -0.87
N ARG A 65 -3.41 -8.85 -0.34
CA ARG A 65 -2.81 -9.55 0.81
C ARG A 65 -1.33 -9.88 0.63
N PRO A 66 -0.84 -10.34 -0.55
CA PRO A 66 0.58 -10.59 -0.75
C PRO A 66 1.44 -9.33 -0.55
N LEU A 67 0.98 -8.19 -1.08
CA LEU A 67 1.64 -6.89 -0.91
C LEU A 67 1.67 -6.47 0.56
N TRP A 68 0.50 -6.47 1.21
CA TRP A 68 0.37 -5.98 2.59
C TRP A 68 1.07 -6.85 3.62
N SER A 69 1.30 -8.13 3.34
CA SER A 69 2.07 -8.99 4.25
C SER A 69 3.58 -8.77 4.18
N ARG A 70 4.06 -8.04 3.16
CA ARG A 70 5.49 -7.93 2.83
C ARG A 70 6.01 -6.50 2.74
N LEU A 71 5.16 -5.49 2.81
CA LEU A 71 5.57 -4.09 2.68
C LEU A 71 5.55 -3.36 4.03
N THR A 72 6.57 -2.56 4.28
CA THR A 72 6.65 -1.63 5.42
C THR A 72 7.10 -0.26 4.89
N CYS A 73 6.37 0.80 5.22
CA CYS A 73 6.66 2.16 4.75
C CYS A 73 6.61 3.14 5.94
N PRO A 74 7.68 3.25 6.75
CA PRO A 74 7.65 4.03 7.99
C PRO A 74 7.50 5.55 7.77
N ALA A 75 7.81 6.05 6.57
CA ALA A 75 7.64 7.45 6.19
C ALA A 75 6.32 7.75 5.48
N LEU A 76 5.39 6.78 5.39
CA LEU A 76 4.17 6.94 4.61
C LEU A 76 3.20 7.95 5.23
N ILE A 77 2.94 9.04 4.52
CA ILE A 77 2.03 10.10 4.94
C ILE A 77 0.64 9.92 4.32
N SER A 78 0.58 9.43 3.08
CA SER A 78 -0.66 9.32 2.31
C SER A 78 -0.81 7.96 1.65
N LEU A 79 -1.89 7.26 2.00
CA LEU A 79 -2.31 6.00 1.39
C LEU A 79 -3.64 6.18 0.65
N SER A 80 -3.68 5.81 -0.62
CA SER A 80 -4.92 5.71 -1.40
C SER A 80 -5.05 4.31 -1.97
N ILE A 81 -6.17 3.65 -1.69
CA ILE A 81 -6.51 2.34 -2.26
C ILE A 81 -7.87 2.47 -2.91
N GLU A 82 -7.93 2.21 -4.21
CA GLU A 82 -9.16 2.01 -4.96
C GLU A 82 -9.21 0.57 -5.41
N SER A 83 -10.29 -0.15 -5.13
CA SER A 83 -10.35 -1.55 -5.49
C SER A 83 -11.71 -1.99 -5.99
N SER A 84 -11.73 -2.70 -7.12
CA SER A 84 -12.94 -3.35 -7.62
C SER A 84 -13.26 -4.69 -6.92
N ARG A 85 -12.49 -5.08 -5.90
CA ARG A 85 -12.67 -6.32 -5.13
C ARG A 85 -12.65 -6.05 -3.64
N ARG A 86 -13.39 -6.87 -2.89
CA ARG A 86 -13.36 -6.84 -1.42
C ARG A 86 -11.93 -7.10 -0.93
N GLN A 87 -11.36 -6.09 -0.30
CA GLN A 87 -10.04 -6.20 0.31
C GLN A 87 -10.20 -6.78 1.70
N GLY A 88 -9.47 -7.87 1.99
CA GLY A 88 -9.46 -8.45 3.32
C GLY A 88 -8.79 -7.50 4.31
N LEU A 89 -9.50 -7.14 5.38
CA LEU A 89 -9.02 -6.24 6.43
C LEU A 89 -7.66 -6.65 7.02
N ALA A 90 -7.45 -7.96 7.21
CA ALA A 90 -6.31 -8.48 7.96
C ALA A 90 -4.95 -8.05 7.38
N GLY A 91 -4.83 -8.00 6.04
CA GLY A 91 -3.60 -7.55 5.41
C GLY A 91 -3.33 -6.07 5.67
N LEU A 92 -4.37 -5.24 5.50
CA LEU A 92 -4.27 -3.79 5.68
C LEU A 92 -3.94 -3.42 7.13
N LEU A 93 -4.54 -4.10 8.12
CA LEU A 93 -4.19 -3.91 9.53
C LEU A 93 -2.72 -4.26 9.80
N GLN A 94 -2.24 -5.39 9.30
CA GLN A 94 -0.83 -5.76 9.44
C GLN A 94 0.10 -4.72 8.80
N PHE A 95 -0.31 -4.09 7.71
CA PHE A 95 0.44 -3.00 7.11
C PHE A 95 0.48 -1.77 8.02
N PHE A 96 -0.66 -1.37 8.60
CA PHE A 96 -0.75 -0.24 9.52
C PHE A 96 0.04 -0.45 10.81
N THR A 97 0.08 -1.66 11.38
CA THR A 97 0.92 -1.90 12.57
C THR A 97 2.42 -1.69 12.31
N ARG A 98 2.87 -1.73 11.05
CA ARG A 98 4.28 -1.49 10.68
C ARG A 98 4.56 -0.11 10.12
N SER A 99 3.54 0.57 9.59
CA SER A 99 3.70 1.79 8.78
C SER A 99 2.80 2.94 9.22
N GLY A 100 1.94 2.74 10.22
CA GLY A 100 0.84 3.63 10.57
C GLY A 100 1.23 4.88 11.36
N GLU A 101 2.43 4.92 11.94
CA GLU A 101 2.83 6.01 12.85
C GLU A 101 2.89 7.39 12.19
N THR A 102 3.07 7.46 10.86
CA THR A 102 3.21 8.70 10.10
C THR A 102 2.04 9.01 9.17
N ILE A 103 1.07 8.09 9.04
CA ILE A 103 -0.01 8.22 8.08
C ILE A 103 -0.99 9.30 8.54
N GLU A 104 -1.12 10.36 7.74
CA GLU A 104 -2.06 11.45 7.97
C GLU A 104 -3.31 11.36 7.09
N ASN A 105 -3.19 10.73 5.92
CA ASN A 105 -4.25 10.68 4.91
C ASN A 105 -4.50 9.24 4.46
N VAL A 106 -5.74 8.78 4.61
CA VAL A 106 -6.19 7.48 4.09
C VAL A 106 -7.41 7.69 3.21
N LYS A 107 -7.34 7.17 1.98
CA LYS A 107 -8.48 7.08 1.06
C LYS A 107 -8.72 5.63 0.69
N LEU A 108 -9.93 5.12 0.95
CA LEU A 108 -10.34 3.75 0.65
C LEU A 108 -11.62 3.79 -0.19
N ILE A 109 -11.50 3.45 -1.47
CA ILE A 109 -12.61 3.47 -2.45
C ILE A 109 -12.94 2.03 -2.84
N ASP A 110 -14.22 1.66 -2.76
CA ASP A 110 -14.76 0.37 -3.20
C ASP A 110 -14.11 -0.87 -2.54
N CYS A 111 -13.36 -0.68 -1.45
CA CYS A 111 -12.64 -1.74 -0.75
C CYS A 111 -13.54 -2.81 -0.10
N GLY A 112 -14.87 -2.58 -0.03
CA GLY A 112 -15.84 -3.53 0.51
C GLY A 112 -15.64 -3.88 1.98
N LEU A 113 -15.07 -2.95 2.76
CA LEU A 113 -14.90 -3.06 4.21
C LEU A 113 -16.22 -2.72 4.91
N SER A 114 -16.57 -3.46 5.97
CA SER A 114 -17.69 -3.06 6.84
C SER A 114 -17.26 -1.97 7.82
N ASP A 115 -18.22 -1.24 8.38
CA ASP A 115 -17.98 -0.15 9.36
C ASP A 115 -17.08 -0.60 10.53
N ASN A 116 -17.32 -1.80 11.07
CA ASN A 116 -16.51 -2.34 12.19
C ASN A 116 -15.07 -2.64 11.79
N GLN A 117 -14.87 -3.13 10.55
CA GLN A 117 -13.55 -3.41 10.00
C GLN A 117 -12.78 -2.11 9.79
N PHE A 118 -13.48 -1.11 9.26
CA PHE A 118 -12.97 0.22 9.05
C PHE A 118 -12.56 0.91 10.35
N MET A 119 -13.43 0.94 11.36
CA MET A 119 -13.11 1.50 12.68
C MET A 119 -11.91 0.82 13.35
N SER A 120 -11.66 -0.45 13.03
CA SER A 120 -10.48 -1.16 13.51
C SER A 120 -9.20 -0.67 12.86
N CYS A 121 -9.22 -0.27 11.58
CA CYS A 121 -8.05 0.34 10.91
C CYS A 121 -7.62 1.65 11.57
N LEU A 122 -8.57 2.47 12.00
CA LEU A 122 -8.28 3.81 12.52
C LEU A 122 -7.54 3.78 13.87
N ARG A 123 -7.66 2.68 14.62
CA ARG A 123 -6.97 2.54 15.92
C ARG A 123 -5.45 2.49 15.79
N ASP A 124 -4.94 2.02 14.64
CA ASP A 124 -3.50 1.88 14.40
C ASP A 124 -2.90 3.11 13.70
N LEU A 125 -3.68 4.19 13.55
CA LEU A 125 -3.29 5.40 12.80
C LEU A 125 -3.39 6.66 13.69
N PRO A 126 -2.42 6.86 14.62
CA PRO A 126 -2.51 7.92 15.63
C PRO A 126 -2.45 9.35 15.06
N LEU A 127 -1.87 9.53 13.87
CA LEU A 127 -1.73 10.85 13.22
C LEU A 127 -2.78 11.09 12.13
N LEU A 128 -3.78 10.22 11.99
CA LEU A 128 -4.77 10.34 10.93
C LEU A 128 -5.56 11.65 11.05
N ARG A 129 -5.47 12.50 10.02
CA ARG A 129 -6.19 13.78 9.93
C ARG A 129 -7.30 13.75 8.90
N ARG A 130 -7.11 12.98 7.83
CA ARG A 130 -8.05 12.90 6.72
C ARG A 130 -8.35 11.46 6.37
N LEU A 131 -9.64 11.20 6.25
CA LEU A 131 -10.18 9.90 5.97
C LEU A 131 -11.30 10.04 4.94
N ASP A 132 -11.16 9.36 3.83
CA ASP A 132 -12.11 9.39 2.72
C ASP A 132 -12.49 7.95 2.36
N VAL A 133 -13.78 7.65 2.43
CA VAL A 133 -14.35 6.33 2.18
C VAL A 133 -15.55 6.48 1.28
N SER A 134 -15.58 5.71 0.20
CA SER A 134 -16.67 5.67 -0.76
C SER A 134 -16.88 4.25 -1.25
#